data_AF-A0A193KVX5-F1
#
_entry.id   AF-A0A193KVX5-F1
#
_cell.length_a   1.000
_cell.length_b   1.000
_cell.length_c   1.000
_cell.angle_alpha   90.00
_cell.angle_beta   90.00
_cell.angle_gamma   90.00
#
_symmetry.space_group_name_H-M   'P 1'
#
loop_
_entity.id
_entity.type
_entity.pdbx_description
1 polymer ?
#
loop_
_entity_poly.entity_id
_entity_poly.type
_entity_poly.pdbx_seq_one_letter_code
_entity_poly.pdbx_strand_id
1 'polypeptide(L)'
;GREYKTAALGFDTESQISEPQFNEGSTISVQCTEVSIIIAVKADFFKNGRLLSPWDFFLGEVKHSQSSQCRPVAAGDSEYVFEAGLQDCGS
;
A
#
# COMPACT_ATOMS: atom_id res chain seq x y z
N GLY A 1 -16.92 38.80 30.19
CA GLY A 1 -17.74 37.87 29.39
C GLY A 1 -17.66 38.33 27.95
N ARG A 2 -17.20 37.52 27.00
CA ARG A 2 -17.52 36.10 26.80
C ARG A 2 -16.23 35.33 26.48
N GLU A 3 -15.97 34.27 27.24
CA GLU A 3 -14.94 33.28 26.90
C GLU A 3 -15.53 32.35 25.83
N TYR A 4 -14.89 32.27 24.67
CA TYR A 4 -15.23 31.26 23.66
C TYR A 4 -14.44 30.00 24.02
N LYS A 5 -15.17 29.00 24.54
CA LYS A 5 -14.69 27.65 24.76
C LYS A 5 -14.45 27.02 23.38
N THR A 6 -13.20 26.99 22.93
CA THR A 6 -12.80 26.19 21.78
C THR A 6 -12.99 24.72 22.17
N ALA A 7 -14.10 24.13 21.76
CA ALA A 7 -14.29 22.70 21.84
C ALA A 7 -13.13 22.04 21.08
N ALA A 8 -12.47 21.08 21.72
CA ALA A 8 -11.59 20.16 21.02
C ALA A 8 -12.45 19.47 19.96
N LEU A 9 -12.30 19.92 18.70
CA LEU A 9 -12.74 19.15 17.56
C LEU A 9 -11.87 17.90 17.62
N GLY A 10 -12.47 16.80 18.10
CA GLY A 10 -11.93 15.48 17.91
C GLY A 10 -11.60 15.36 16.43
N PHE A 11 -10.33 15.15 16.13
CA PHE A 11 -9.86 14.80 14.80
C PHE A 11 -10.33 13.37 14.50
N ASP A 12 -11.63 13.20 14.37
CA ASP A 12 -12.30 12.02 13.84
C ASP A 12 -12.92 12.44 12.51
N THR A 13 -12.10 12.80 11.54
CA THR A 13 -12.54 12.97 10.15
C THR A 13 -11.41 12.59 9.21
N GLU A 14 -11.44 11.30 8.84
CA GLU A 14 -11.24 10.85 7.47
C GLU A 14 -9.87 11.11 6.83
N SER A 15 -8.92 10.26 7.16
CA SER A 15 -8.11 9.64 6.11
C SER A 15 -8.57 8.19 5.95
N GLN A 16 -9.78 7.99 5.42
CA GLN A 16 -10.27 6.67 4.99
C GLN A 16 -9.59 6.22 3.68
N ILE A 17 -8.28 6.42 3.56
CA ILE A 17 -7.49 5.47 2.79
C ILE A 17 -7.23 4.38 3.81
N SER A 18 -8.18 3.44 3.94
CA SER A 18 -7.98 2.28 4.80
C SER A 18 -6.65 1.67 4.41
N GLU A 19 -5.62 1.80 5.26
CA GLU A 19 -4.33 1.19 4.99
C GLU A 19 -4.58 -0.28 4.67
N PRO A 20 -3.88 -0.86 3.66
CA PRO A 20 -4.12 -2.23 3.25
C PRO A 20 -3.92 -3.18 4.45
N GLN A 21 -5.01 -3.59 5.08
CA GLN A 21 -4.94 -4.47 6.23
C GLN A 21 -4.63 -5.88 5.76
N PHE A 22 -3.55 -6.45 6.27
CA PHE A 22 -3.30 -7.87 6.10
C PHE A 22 -4.24 -8.66 7.00
N ASN A 23 -4.99 -9.59 6.42
CA ASN A 23 -5.63 -10.66 7.19
C ASN A 23 -4.57 -11.51 7.89
N GLU A 24 -4.91 -12.16 9.00
CA GLU A 24 -3.97 -13.03 9.71
C GLU A 24 -3.38 -14.08 8.76
N GLY A 25 -2.06 -14.11 8.69
CA GLY A 25 -1.33 -14.99 7.78
C GLY A 25 -1.31 -14.57 6.31
N SER A 26 -1.85 -13.41 5.91
CA SER A 26 -1.62 -12.91 4.55
C SER A 26 -0.29 -12.17 4.43
N THR A 27 0.41 -12.35 3.31
CA THR A 27 1.59 -11.57 2.90
C THR A 27 1.27 -10.59 1.78
N ILE A 28 0.03 -10.59 1.28
CA ILE A 28 -0.50 -9.65 0.30
C ILE A 28 -1.84 -9.08 0.82
N SER A 29 -2.00 -7.77 0.75
CA SER A 29 -3.31 -7.12 0.90
C SER A 29 -3.59 -6.28 -0.34
N VAL A 30 -4.82 -6.35 -0.84
CA VAL A 30 -5.23 -5.67 -2.08
C VAL A 30 -6.42 -4.79 -1.77
N GLN A 31 -6.32 -3.53 -2.17
CA GLN A 31 -7.40 -2.57 -2.12
C GLN A 31 -7.64 -2.04 -3.53
N CYS A 32 -8.85 -2.28 -4.04
CA CYS A 32 -9.30 -1.70 -5.30
C CYS A 32 -9.97 -0.36 -5.01
N THR A 33 -9.51 0.69 -5.68
CA THR A 33 -10.18 1.99 -5.70
C THR A 33 -10.93 2.16 -7.03
N GLU A 34 -11.60 3.29 -7.22
CA GLU A 34 -12.30 3.58 -8.48
C GLU A 34 -11.36 3.72 -9.68
N VAL A 35 -10.11 4.11 -9.45
CA VAL A 35 -9.16 4.49 -10.52
C VAL A 35 -7.80 3.79 -10.42
N SER A 36 -7.51 3.13 -9.30
CA SER A 36 -6.24 2.49 -9.02
C SER A 36 -6.40 1.20 -8.22
N ILE A 37 -5.32 0.44 -8.15
CA ILE A 37 -5.15 -0.68 -7.24
C ILE A 37 -3.97 -0.39 -6.32
N ILE A 38 -4.19 -0.60 -5.03
CA ILE A 38 -3.16 -0.49 -4.00
C ILE A 38 -2.88 -1.90 -3.49
N ILE A 39 -1.63 -2.34 -3.57
CA ILE A 39 -1.21 -3.69 -3.16
C ILE A 39 -0.11 -3.55 -2.12
N ALA A 40 -0.39 -3.93 -0.88
CA ALA A 40 0.64 -4.07 0.13
C ALA A 40 1.20 -5.49 0.13
N VAL A 41 2.51 -5.59 0.29
CA VAL A 41 3.26 -6.84 0.28
C VAL A 41 4.21 -6.87 1.47
N LYS A 42 4.21 -7.96 2.23
CA LYS A 42 5.22 -8.18 3.28
C LYS A 42 6.54 -8.62 2.68
N ALA A 43 7.64 -8.07 3.18
CA ALA A 43 8.98 -8.41 2.76
C ALA A 43 9.33 -9.88 3.08
N ASP A 44 8.85 -10.44 4.21
CA ASP A 44 8.88 -11.90 4.47
C ASP A 44 7.76 -12.61 3.69
N PHE A 45 7.83 -12.52 2.36
CA PHE A 45 6.79 -12.97 1.46
C PHE A 45 6.53 -14.48 1.57
N PHE A 46 7.59 -15.25 1.80
CA PHE A 46 7.54 -16.71 1.91
C PHE A 46 7.37 -17.21 3.35
N LYS A 47 7.25 -16.31 4.34
CA LYS A 47 7.12 -16.63 5.78
C LYS A 47 8.22 -17.54 6.30
N ASN A 48 9.45 -17.32 5.85
CA ASN A 48 10.61 -18.10 6.23
C ASN A 48 11.66 -17.26 6.96
N GLY A 49 11.32 -16.02 7.31
CA GLY A 49 12.20 -15.06 7.97
C GLY A 49 13.20 -14.39 7.04
N ARG A 50 13.22 -14.70 5.73
CA ARG A 50 14.05 -14.01 4.74
C ARG A 50 13.26 -12.90 4.08
N LEU A 51 13.74 -11.67 4.26
CA LEU A 51 13.16 -10.48 3.63
C LEU A 51 13.64 -10.37 2.18
N LEU A 52 12.69 -10.20 1.26
CA LEU A 52 12.97 -9.85 -0.13
C LEU A 52 13.20 -8.34 -0.27
N SER A 53 13.95 -7.92 -1.29
CA SER A 53 14.13 -6.52 -1.65
C SER A 53 12.90 -6.00 -2.39
N PRO A 54 12.53 -4.70 -2.29
CA PRO A 54 11.48 -4.13 -3.15
C PRO A 54 11.77 -4.31 -4.65
N TRP A 55 13.05 -4.43 -5.04
CA TRP A 55 13.44 -4.66 -6.43
C TRP A 55 13.12 -6.06 -6.96
N ASP A 56 12.90 -7.02 -6.06
CA ASP A 56 12.51 -8.40 -6.39
C ASP A 56 11.04 -8.51 -6.80
N PHE A 57 10.26 -7.44 -6.61
CA PHE A 57 8.84 -7.39 -6.95
C PHE A 57 8.57 -6.42 -8.11
N PHE A 58 7.64 -6.79 -8.98
CA PHE A 58 7.05 -5.92 -10.00
C PHE A 58 5.62 -6.38 -10.30
N LEU A 59 4.77 -5.45 -10.75
CA LEU A 59 3.41 -5.75 -11.21
C LEU A 59 3.35 -5.99 -12.71
N GLY A 60 2.52 -6.97 -13.09
CA GLY A 60 2.23 -7.27 -14.48
C GLY A 60 3.31 -8.07 -15.20
N GLU A 61 3.38 -7.89 -16.51
CA GLU A 61 4.33 -8.63 -17.36
C GLU A 61 5.77 -8.13 -17.21
N VAL A 62 6.75 -9.00 -17.52
CA VAL A 62 8.20 -8.69 -17.45
C VAL A 62 8.57 -7.44 -18.27
N LYS A 63 7.86 -7.15 -19.36
CA LYS A 63 8.07 -5.94 -20.18
C LYS A 63 7.85 -4.64 -19.39
N HIS A 64 7.07 -4.69 -18.30
CA HIS A 64 6.80 -3.57 -17.41
C HIS A 64 7.70 -3.55 -16.16
N SER A 65 8.57 -4.54 -15.97
CA SER A 65 9.43 -4.66 -14.78
C SER A 65 10.42 -3.51 -14.62
N GLN A 66 10.79 -2.79 -15.68
CA GLN A 66 11.66 -1.61 -15.58
C GLN A 66 10.87 -0.32 -15.33
N SER A 67 9.55 -0.38 -15.42
CA SER A 67 8.70 0.78 -15.23
C SER A 67 8.57 1.10 -13.75
N SER A 68 8.88 2.34 -13.37
CA SER A 68 8.81 2.76 -11.97
C SER A 68 7.40 2.66 -11.40
N GLN A 69 6.35 2.88 -12.22
CA GLN A 69 4.96 2.75 -11.74
C GLN A 69 4.52 1.30 -11.47
N CYS A 70 5.28 0.31 -11.97
CA CYS A 70 5.01 -1.11 -11.75
C CYS A 70 5.94 -1.72 -10.71
N ARG A 71 6.64 -0.89 -9.93
CA ARG A 71 7.50 -1.30 -8.84
C ARG A 71 6.93 -0.79 -7.52
N PRO A 72 7.15 -1.53 -6.42
CA PRO A 72 6.65 -1.07 -5.15
C PRO A 72 7.63 -0.08 -4.52
N VAL A 73 7.10 0.74 -3.63
CA VAL A 73 7.87 1.61 -2.76
C VAL A 73 7.87 1.04 -1.33
N ALA A 74 8.91 1.37 -0.56
CA ALA A 74 8.96 0.98 0.84
C ALA A 74 7.97 1.80 1.67
N ALA A 75 7.07 1.11 2.38
CA ALA A 75 6.15 1.69 3.35
C ALA A 75 6.62 1.49 4.81
N GLY A 76 7.64 0.65 5.01
CA GLY A 76 8.30 0.41 6.28
C GLY A 76 9.49 -0.55 6.11
N ASP A 77 10.03 -1.06 7.22
CA ASP A 77 11.20 -1.94 7.19
C ASP A 77 10.90 -3.33 6.58
N SER A 78 9.63 -3.75 6.60
CA SER A 78 9.21 -5.07 6.15
C SER A 78 7.94 -5.06 5.30
N GLU A 79 7.56 -3.91 4.75
CA GLU A 79 6.34 -3.75 3.96
C GLU A 79 6.56 -2.85 2.75
N TYR A 80 6.03 -3.29 1.61
CA TYR A 80 6.15 -2.65 0.30
C TYR A 80 4.77 -2.41 -0.28
N VAL A 81 4.58 -1.25 -0.92
CA VAL A 81 3.29 -0.86 -1.48
C VAL A 81 3.43 -0.58 -2.96
N PHE A 82 2.56 -1.19 -3.75
CA PHE A 82 2.29 -0.79 -5.11
C PHE A 82 1.07 0.13 -5.14
N GLU A 83 1.14 1.16 -5.97
CA GLU A 83 0.00 1.95 -6.39
C GLU A 83 0.07 2.09 -7.90
N ALA A 84 -0.91 1.53 -8.61
CA ALA A 84 -0.96 1.54 -10.07
C ALA A 84 -2.38 1.85 -10.55
N GLY A 85 -2.52 2.60 -11.65
CA GLY A 85 -3.81 2.81 -12.28
C GLY A 85 -4.38 1.49 -12.82
N LEU A 86 -5.71 1.40 -12.95
CA LEU A 86 -6.40 0.17 -13.41
C LEU A 86 -6.08 -0.24 -14.87
N GLN A 87 -5.31 0.56 -15.60
CA GLN A 87 -4.88 0.29 -16.99
C GLN A 87 -3.34 0.26 -17.11
N ASP A 88 -2.64 0.40 -15.99
CA ASP A 88 -1.19 0.38 -15.95
C ASP A 88 -0.68 -1.05 -15.82
N CYS A 89 0.62 -1.25 -16.08
CA CYS A 89 1.31 -2.52 -15.88
C CYS A 89 0.78 -3.71 -16.71
N GLY A 90 -0.07 -3.44 -17.71
CA GLY A 90 -0.56 -4.45 -18.67
C GLY A 90 -1.77 -5.25 -18.17
N SER A 91 -2.56 -4.69 -17.26
CA SER A 91 -3.86 -5.23 -16.81
C SER A 91 -5.00 -4.95 -17.79
#